data_AF-A0AAJ1EYY5-F1
#
_entry.id   AF-A0AAJ1EYY5-F1
#
_cell.length_a   1.000
_cell.length_b   1.000
_cell.length_c   1.000
_cell.angle_alpha   90.00
_cell.angle_beta   90.00
_cell.angle_gamma   90.00
#
_symmetry.space_group_name_H-M   'P 1'
#
loop_
_entity.id
_entity.type
_entity.pdbx_description
1 polymer ?
#
loop_
_entity_poly.entity_id
_entity_poly.type
_entity_poly.pdbx_seq_one_letter_code
_entity_poly.pdbx_strand_id
1 'polypeptide(L)'
;MTSVMDQMGEALWIMVLGMVLVYLFLGILILGLKLIANRYAPKATDTVNRPEAPSISSKPQGLDPRLVAAITSAVQQYRAQEGRS
;
A
#
# COMPACT_ATOMS: atom_id res chain seq x y z
N MET A 1 41.60 24.29 38.08
CA MET A 1 41.44 24.07 36.63
C MET A 1 40.94 22.64 36.48
N THR A 2 39.63 22.44 36.28
CA THR A 2 39.09 21.10 36.03
C THR A 2 39.58 20.63 34.67
N SER A 3 40.14 19.43 34.62
CA SER A 3 40.80 18.88 33.44
C SER A 3 39.80 18.80 32.28
N VAL A 4 40.27 19.08 31.05
CA VAL A 4 39.44 19.04 29.82
C VAL A 4 38.66 17.73 29.68
N MET A 5 39.23 16.63 30.17
CA MET A 5 38.59 15.32 30.15
C MET A 5 37.27 15.25 30.93
N ASP A 6 37.15 16.03 32.02
CA ASP A 6 35.93 16.11 32.83
C ASP A 6 34.82 16.85 32.06
N GLN A 7 35.18 17.97 31.41
CA GLN A 7 34.25 18.75 30.58
C GLN A 7 33.72 17.95 29.38
N MET A 8 34.55 17.10 28.78
CA MET A 8 34.09 16.21 27.71
C MET A 8 33.12 15.15 28.23
N GLY A 9 33.34 14.63 29.44
CA GLY A 9 32.41 13.72 30.11
C GLY A 9 31.06 14.38 30.40
N GLU A 10 31.07 15.61 30.92
CA GLU A 10 29.86 16.40 31.15
C GLU A 10 29.12 16.71 29.83
N ALA A 11 29.84 17.12 28.79
CA ALA A 11 29.25 17.41 27.49
C ALA A 11 28.61 16.16 26.86
N LEU A 12 29.23 14.99 27.02
CA LEU A 12 28.67 13.72 26.55
C LEU A 12 27.34 13.41 27.26
N TRP A 13 27.28 13.62 28.58
CA TRP A 13 26.04 13.46 29.34
C TRP A 13 24.94 14.40 28.87
N ILE A 14 25.26 15.67 28.62
CA ILE A 14 24.30 16.66 28.10
C ILE A 14 23.82 16.29 26.70
N MET A 15 24.69 15.76 25.83
CA MET A 15 24.31 15.27 24.50
C MET A 15 23.30 14.11 24.60
N VAL A 16 23.58 13.13 25.45
CA VAL A 16 22.67 11.99 25.68
C VAL A 16 21.35 12.46 26.27
N LEU A 17 21.38 13.37 27.24
CA LEU A 17 20.18 13.96 27.84
C LEU A 17 19.31 14.65 26.77
N GLY A 18 19.94 15.43 25.88
CA GLY A 18 19.26 16.07 24.75
C GLY A 18 18.61 15.06 23.81
N MET A 19 19.33 13.99 23.46
CA MET A 19 18.82 12.92 22.59
C MET A 19 17.63 12.19 23.23
N VAL A 20 17.69 11.90 24.53
CA VAL A 20 16.59 11.27 25.27
C VAL A 20 15.37 12.19 25.33
N LEU A 21 15.56 13.49 25.61
CA LEU A 21 14.47 14.46 25.69
C LEU A 21 13.76 14.61 24.34
N VAL A 22 14.51 14.76 23.25
CA VAL A 22 13.96 14.86 21.89
C VAL A 22 13.24 13.58 21.52
N TYR A 23 13.82 12.41 21.82
CA TYR A 23 13.19 11.13 21.54
C TYR A 23 11.86 10.97 22.29
N LEU A 24 11.82 11.33 23.57
CA LEU A 24 10.61 11.29 24.38
C LEU A 24 9.54 12.25 23.84
N PHE A 25 9.95 13.47 23.47
CA PHE A 25 9.05 14.46 22.88
C PHE A 25 8.44 13.97 21.57
N LEU A 26 9.28 13.50 20.62
CA LEU A 26 8.78 12.92 19.36
C LEU A 26 7.90 11.69 19.61
N GLY A 27 8.25 10.84 20.56
CA GLY A 27 7.45 9.68 20.94
C GLY A 27 6.05 10.06 21.40
N ILE A 28 5.95 11.08 22.25
CA ILE A 28 4.67 11.64 22.72
C ILE A 28 3.88 12.24 21.55
N LEU A 29 4.52 12.99 20.65
CA LEU A 29 3.88 13.56 19.47
C LEU A 29 3.32 12.48 18.54
N ILE A 30 4.11 11.43 18.26
CA ILE A 30 3.69 10.30 17.42
C ILE A 30 2.55 9.53 18.10
N LEU A 31 2.61 9.32 19.42
CA LEU A 31 1.57 8.64 20.17
C LEU A 31 0.26 9.46 20.17
N GLY A 32 0.35 10.78 20.36
CA GLY A 32 -0.76 11.71 20.22
C GLY A 32 -1.37 11.66 18.81
N LEU A 33 -0.52 11.66 17.77
CA LEU A 33 -0.98 11.51 16.39
C LEU A 33 -1.69 10.17 16.16
N LYS A 34 -1.18 9.06 16.72
CA LYS A 34 -1.85 7.74 16.64
C LYS A 34 -3.18 7.73 17.39
N LEU A 35 -3.28 8.39 18.54
CA LEU A 35 -4.52 8.53 19.30
C LEU A 35 -5.57 9.34 18.52
N ILE A 36 -5.15 10.46 17.94
CA ILE A 36 -6.00 11.31 17.10
C ILE A 36 -6.41 10.53 15.85
N ALA A 37 -5.47 9.88 15.16
CA ALA A 37 -5.78 9.04 14.01
C ALA A 37 -6.73 7.90 14.38
N ASN A 38 -6.52 7.20 15.50
CA ASN A 38 -7.42 6.12 15.92
C ASN A 38 -8.82 6.64 16.32
N ARG A 39 -8.93 7.86 16.85
CA ARG A 39 -10.19 8.43 17.32
C ARG A 39 -10.98 9.15 16.21
N TYR A 40 -10.29 9.76 15.26
CA TYR A 40 -10.86 10.60 14.21
C TYR A 40 -10.73 10.03 12.80
N ALA A 41 -9.82 9.07 12.56
CA ALA A 41 -9.93 8.30 11.34
C ALA A 41 -11.21 7.47 11.45
N PRO A 42 -12.11 7.54 10.46
CA PRO A 42 -13.12 6.52 10.29
C PRO A 42 -12.39 5.17 10.32
N LYS A 43 -12.97 4.17 10.99
CA LYS A 43 -12.58 2.79 10.68
C LYS A 43 -12.72 2.67 9.17
N ALA A 44 -11.60 2.69 8.45
CA ALA A 44 -11.56 2.14 7.13
C ALA A 44 -11.94 0.69 7.40
N THR A 45 -13.21 0.39 7.20
CA THR A 45 -13.63 -0.97 6.96
C THR A 45 -12.72 -1.37 5.80
N ASP A 46 -11.67 -2.12 6.10
CA ASP A 46 -10.96 -2.93 5.13
C ASP A 46 -11.93 -4.02 4.64
N THR A 47 -13.08 -3.61 4.11
CA THR A 47 -13.56 -4.08 2.83
C THR A 47 -12.74 -3.39 1.75
N VAL A 48 -11.40 -3.50 1.83
CA VAL A 48 -10.71 -3.98 0.65
C VAL A 48 -11.32 -5.36 0.46
N ASN A 49 -12.37 -5.39 -0.36
CA ASN A 49 -12.76 -6.57 -1.09
C ASN A 49 -11.48 -6.97 -1.83
N ARG A 50 -10.65 -7.77 -1.16
CA ARG A 50 -9.52 -8.45 -1.76
C ARG A 50 -10.16 -9.14 -2.95
N PRO A 51 -9.89 -8.74 -4.20
CA PRO A 51 -10.18 -9.66 -5.28
C PRO A 51 -9.33 -10.86 -4.90
N GLU A 52 -9.96 -11.98 -4.54
CA GLU A 52 -9.25 -13.25 -4.53
C GLU A 52 -8.50 -13.27 -5.85
N ALA A 53 -7.17 -13.27 -5.76
CA ALA A 53 -6.35 -13.48 -6.93
C ALA A 53 -6.94 -14.72 -7.60
N PRO A 54 -7.36 -14.66 -8.87
CA PRO A 54 -7.93 -15.81 -9.54
C PRO A 54 -6.92 -16.91 -9.37
N SER A 55 -7.31 -17.98 -8.68
CA SER A 55 -6.54 -19.21 -8.67
C SER A 55 -6.25 -19.49 -10.14
N ILE A 56 -4.96 -19.53 -10.48
CA ILE A 56 -4.50 -19.78 -11.83
C ILE A 56 -4.90 -21.21 -12.13
N SER A 57 -6.14 -21.37 -12.59
CA SER A 57 -6.62 -22.59 -13.17
C SER A 57 -5.76 -22.78 -14.41
N SER A 58 -4.92 -23.81 -14.34
CA SER A 58 -4.07 -24.27 -15.43
C SER A 58 -4.99 -24.76 -16.56
N LYS A 59 -5.58 -23.83 -17.31
CA LYS A 59 -6.35 -24.13 -18.50
C LYS A 59 -5.46 -23.86 -19.72
N PRO A 60 -5.35 -24.81 -20.65
CA PRO A 60 -4.35 -24.76 -21.72
C PRO A 60 -4.46 -23.46 -22.51
N GLN A 61 -3.32 -22.95 -22.97
CA GLN A 61 -3.19 -21.88 -23.96
C GLN A 61 -3.78 -22.30 -25.31
N GLY A 62 -5.08 -22.54 -25.34
CA GLY A 62 -5.90 -22.67 -26.53
C GLY A 62 -6.79 -21.43 -26.57
N LEU A 63 -6.81 -20.78 -27.73
CA LEU A 63 -7.64 -19.61 -28.05
C LEU A 63 -8.96 -19.64 -27.29
N ASP A 64 -9.22 -18.57 -26.52
CA ASP A 64 -10.39 -18.49 -25.65
C ASP A 64 -11.66 -18.75 -26.50
N PRO A 65 -12.44 -19.81 -26.20
CA PRO A 65 -13.64 -20.16 -26.95
C PRO A 65 -14.64 -19.00 -27.02
N ARG A 66 -14.60 -18.09 -26.04
CA ARG A 66 -15.41 -16.88 -26.02
C ARG A 66 -14.96 -15.86 -27.06
N LEU A 67 -13.66 -15.75 -27.29
CA LEU A 67 -13.11 -14.89 -28.34
C LEU A 67 -13.46 -15.44 -29.72
N VAL A 68 -13.36 -16.76 -29.91
CA VAL A 68 -13.76 -17.42 -31.15
C VAL A 68 -15.26 -17.23 -31.42
N ALA A 69 -16.12 -17.43 -30.42
CA ALA A 69 -17.56 -17.21 -30.55
C ALA A 69 -17.91 -15.75 -30.90
N ALA A 70 -17.22 -14.78 -30.29
CA ALA A 70 -17.40 -13.36 -30.58
C ALA A 70 -17.00 -13.04 -32.04
N ILE A 71 -15.82 -13.50 -32.48
CA ILE A 71 -15.35 -13.31 -33.85
C ILE A 71 -16.30 -13.99 -34.85
N THR A 72 -16.71 -15.23 -34.59
CA THR A 72 -17.66 -15.96 -35.45
C THR A 72 -18.99 -15.23 -35.57
N SER A 73 -19.52 -14.67 -34.47
CA SER A 73 -20.77 -13.91 -34.50
C SER A 73 -20.64 -12.61 -35.32
N ALA A 74 -19.51 -11.91 -35.21
CA ALA A 74 -19.24 -10.70 -35.98
C ALA A 74 -19.11 -11.00 -37.48
N VAL A 75 -18.41 -12.07 -37.85
CA VAL A 75 -18.27 -12.50 -39.25
C VAL A 75 -19.61 -12.93 -39.85
N GLN A 76 -20.45 -13.60 -39.06
CA GLN A 76 -21.79 -14.01 -39.50
C GLN A 76 -22.71 -12.81 -39.72
N GLN A 77 -22.64 -11.78 -38.87
CA GLN A 77 -23.37 -10.52 -39.05
C GLN A 77 -22.93 -9.77 -40.30
N TYR A 78 -21.62 -9.70 -40.56
CA TYR A 78 -21.08 -9.06 -41.77
C TYR A 78 -21.57 -9.75 -43.05
N ARG A 79 -21.49 -11.08 -43.12
CA ARG A 79 -22.01 -11.85 -44.27
C ARG A 79 -23.52 -11.72 -44.46
N ALA A 80 -24.28 -11.62 -43.37
CA ALA A 80 -25.73 -11.43 -43.42
C ALA A 80 -26.13 -10.01 -43.86
N GLN A 81 -25.26 -9.02 -43.68
CA GLN A 81 -25.42 -7.66 -44.20
C GLN A 81 -25.01 -7.55 -45.68
N GLU A 82 -23.89 -8.18 -46.06
CA GLU A 82 -23.40 -8.19 -47.45
C GLU A 82 -24.32 -8.99 -48.40
N GLY A 83 -25.03 -10.02 -47.91
CA GLY A 83 -26.02 -10.77 -48.69
C GLY A 83 -27.40 -10.10 -48.82
N ARG A 84 -27.53 -8.84 -48.39
CA ARG A 84 -28.77 -8.05 -48.38
C ARG A 84 -28.75 -6.82 -49.29
N SER A 85 -27.69 -6.63 -50.08
CA SER A 85 -27.58 -5.60 -51.13
C SER A 85 -27.73 -6.20 -52.52
#